data_AF-R7TL39-F1
#
_entry.id   AF-R7TL39-F1
#
_cell.length_a   1.000
_cell.length_b   1.000
_cell.length_c   1.000
_cell.angle_alpha   90.00
_cell.angle_beta   90.00
_cell.angle_gamma   90.00
#
_symmetry.space_group_name_H-M   'P 1'
#
loop_
_entity.id
_entity.type
_entity.pdbx_description
1 polymer ?
#
loop_
_entity_poly.entity_id
_entity_poly.type
_entity_poly.pdbx_seq_one_letter_code
_entity_poly.pdbx_strand_id
1 'polypeptide(L)'
;MPKECDDLDRFIITLNKCVTQVMDELAPKRNIRLKGETLKPWYSDAIHDARRKRRSIERLLRKSGLEVHRQMLKAQRKVVVNMIDQAKSDYIRDSITEEKYNIDERGQDKGYLALFEYLNDMNY
;
A
#
# COMPACT_ATOMS: atom_id res chain seq x y z
N MET A 1 42.59 2.82 43.66
CA MET A 1 42.87 2.32 42.29
C MET A 1 41.63 2.53 41.44
N PRO A 2 41.66 3.47 40.49
CA PRO A 2 40.96 3.18 39.22
C PRO A 2 41.50 4.00 38.03
N LYS A 3 42.05 3.40 36.96
CA LYS A 3 42.32 4.19 35.73
C LYS A 3 42.16 3.46 34.39
N GLU A 4 42.20 2.13 34.34
CA GLU A 4 42.14 1.41 33.06
C GLU A 4 40.71 1.22 32.52
N CYS A 5 39.71 1.08 33.40
CA CYS A 5 38.31 0.96 33.00
C CYS A 5 37.80 2.23 32.31
N ASP A 6 38.13 3.39 32.88
CA ASP A 6 37.64 4.71 32.43
C ASP A 6 38.20 5.10 31.05
N ASP A 7 39.41 4.65 30.71
CA ASP A 7 40.03 4.88 29.40
C ASP A 7 39.41 4.00 28.30
N LEU A 8 39.17 2.72 28.61
CA LEU A 8 38.49 1.82 27.68
C LEU A 8 37.04 2.24 27.43
N ASP A 9 36.32 2.63 28.49
CA ASP A 9 34.95 3.13 28.38
C ASP A 9 34.90 4.41 27.56
N ARG A 10 35.86 5.33 27.77
CA ARG A 10 35.99 6.55 26.98
C ARG A 10 36.31 6.27 25.52
N PHE A 11 37.14 5.28 25.24
CA PHE A 11 37.45 4.85 23.87
C PHE A 11 36.21 4.30 23.17
N ILE A 12 35.46 3.41 23.82
CA ILE A 12 34.22 2.81 23.28
C ILE A 12 33.17 3.89 23.00
N ILE A 13 33.00 4.86 23.92
CA ILE A 13 32.08 5.98 23.73
C ILE A 13 32.48 6.82 22.51
N THR A 14 33.77 7.12 22.35
CA THR A 14 34.28 7.92 21.24
C THR A 14 34.11 7.20 19.91
N LEU A 15 34.42 5.90 19.88
CA LEU A 15 34.25 5.05 18.72
C LEU A 15 32.79 5.01 18.27
N ASN A 16 31.86 4.72 19.18
CA ASN A 16 30.44 4.65 18.86
C ASN A 16 29.91 5.98 18.33
N LYS A 17 30.30 7.11 18.93
CA LYS A 17 29.92 8.44 18.45
C LYS A 17 30.40 8.68 17.02
N CYS A 18 31.67 8.38 16.74
CA CYS A 18 32.26 8.57 15.40
C CYS A 18 31.53 7.71 14.36
N VAL A 19 31.31 6.42 14.67
CA VAL A 19 30.61 5.50 13.78
C VAL A 19 29.16 5.95 13.54
N THR A 20 28.43 6.36 14.58
CA THR A 20 27.07 6.87 14.43
C THR A 20 27.03 8.13 13.57
N GLN A 21 27.96 9.07 13.78
CA GLN A 21 28.03 10.30 12.99
C GLN A 21 28.29 10.03 11.51
N VAL A 22 29.24 9.14 11.20
CA VAL A 22 29.54 8.72 9.82
C VAL A 22 28.34 8.00 9.20
N MET A 23 27.64 7.16 9.98
CA MET A 23 26.43 6.49 9.53
C MET A 23 25.28 7.46 9.26
N ASP A 24 25.08 8.47 10.10
CA ASP A 24 24.03 9.49 9.90
C ASP A 24 24.33 10.38 8.69
N GLU A 25 25.60 10.67 8.38
CA GLU A 25 26.00 11.45 7.22
C GLU A 25 25.88 10.65 5.90
N LEU A 26 26.44 9.43 5.87
CA LEU A 26 26.49 8.62 4.65
C LEU A 26 25.18 7.85 4.39
N ALA A 27 24.45 7.51 5.45
CA ALA A 27 23.24 6.70 5.39
C ALA A 27 22.20 7.18 6.43
N PRO A 28 21.73 8.44 6.32
CA PRO A 28 20.77 9.00 7.26
C PRO A 28 19.55 8.09 7.37
N LYS A 29 19.10 7.86 8.61
CA LYS A 29 17.92 7.06 8.86
C LYS A 29 16.70 7.69 8.18
N ARG A 30 16.25 7.07 7.09
CA ARG A 30 15.05 7.49 6.37
C ARG A 30 13.83 6.84 7.02
N ASN A 31 12.88 7.66 7.46
CA ASN A 31 11.56 7.18 7.82
C ASN A 31 10.81 6.81 6.55
N ILE A 32 10.83 5.53 6.20
CA ILE A 32 10.03 4.99 5.11
C ILE A 32 8.61 4.81 5.65
N ARG A 33 7.66 5.60 5.15
CA ARG A 33 6.24 5.26 5.33
C ARG A 33 5.95 4.07 4.43
N LEU A 34 5.84 2.89 5.03
CA LEU A 34 5.36 1.72 4.31
C LEU A 34 3.96 2.05 3.80
N LYS A 35 3.77 1.99 2.48
CA LYS A 35 2.49 2.28 1.86
C LYS A 35 1.53 1.14 2.19
N GLY A 36 0.62 1.40 3.14
CA GLY A 36 -0.51 0.53 3.46
C GLY A 36 -0.21 -0.52 4.52
N GLU A 37 -0.42 -0.17 5.78
CA GLU A 37 -0.61 -1.16 6.85
C GLU A 37 -2.07 -1.67 6.83
N THR A 38 -3.00 -0.83 6.37
CA THR A 38 -4.41 -1.16 6.14
C THR A 38 -4.68 -1.33 4.65
N LEU A 39 -5.32 -2.45 4.29
CA LEU A 39 -5.90 -2.62 2.96
C LEU A 39 -6.90 -1.48 2.68
N LYS A 40 -7.06 -1.13 1.40
CA LYS A 40 -8.05 -0.12 1.03
C LYS A 40 -9.45 -0.61 1.47
N PRO A 41 -10.35 0.28 1.93
CA PRO A 41 -11.66 -0.13 2.45
C PRO A 41 -12.49 -0.95 1.45
N TRP A 42 -12.41 -0.63 0.16
CA TRP A 42 -13.09 -1.36 -0.92
C TRP A 42 -12.36 -2.64 -1.36
N TYR A 43 -11.16 -2.92 -0.85
CA TYR A 43 -10.36 -4.06 -1.27
C TYR A 43 -10.74 -5.31 -0.49
N SER A 44 -11.37 -6.27 -1.17
CA SER A 44 -11.82 -7.53 -0.58
C SER A 44 -10.92 -8.72 -0.95
N ASP A 45 -11.01 -9.79 -0.15
CA ASP A 45 -10.34 -11.06 -0.43
C ASP A 45 -10.76 -11.66 -1.78
N ALA A 46 -12.00 -11.42 -2.22
CA ALA A 46 -12.46 -11.85 -3.54
C ALA A 46 -11.66 -11.19 -4.69
N ILE A 47 -11.36 -9.88 -4.58
CA ILE A 47 -10.51 -9.17 -5.53
C ILE A 47 -9.07 -9.72 -5.45
N HIS A 48 -8.60 -10.02 -4.24
CA HIS A 48 -7.29 -10.62 -4.03
C HIS A 48 -7.16 -11.99 -4.73
N ASP A 49 -8.16 -12.85 -4.58
CA ASP A 49 -8.23 -14.17 -5.20
C ASP A 49 -8.33 -14.09 -6.72
N ALA A 50 -9.13 -13.17 -7.25
CA ALA A 50 -9.22 -12.94 -8.69
C ALA A 50 -7.88 -12.50 -9.29
N ARG A 51 -7.11 -11.67 -8.57
CA ARG A 51 -5.74 -11.27 -8.94
C ARG A 51 -4.76 -12.44 -8.84
N ARG A 52 -4.85 -13.28 -7.81
CA ARG A 52 -4.04 -14.52 -7.69
C ARG A 52 -4.30 -15.45 -8.86
N LYS A 53 -5.56 -15.66 -9.24
CA LYS A 53 -5.94 -16.47 -10.40
C LYS A 53 -5.36 -15.90 -11.69
N ARG A 54 -5.42 -14.57 -11.88
CA ARG A 54 -4.79 -13.89 -13.03
C ARG A 54 -3.30 -14.19 -13.11
N ARG A 55 -2.55 -14.04 -12.00
CA ARG A 55 -1.12 -14.39 -11.94
C ARG A 55 -0.86 -15.87 -12.25
N SER A 56 -1.72 -16.77 -11.77
CA SER A 56 -1.60 -18.20 -12.08
C SER A 56 -1.71 -18.45 -13.58
N ILE A 57 -2.66 -17.80 -14.26
CA ILE A 57 -2.84 -17.93 -15.72
C ILE A 57 -1.67 -17.30 -16.47
N GLU A 58 -1.16 -16.15 -16.01
CA GLU A 58 0.04 -15.53 -16.60
C GLU A 58 1.26 -16.47 -16.55
N ARG A 59 1.50 -17.12 -15.40
CA ARG A 59 2.58 -18.10 -15.27
C ARG A 59 2.35 -19.31 -16.18
N LEU A 60 1.12 -19.80 -16.26
CA LEU A 60 0.76 -20.90 -17.15
C LEU A 60 1.01 -20.54 -18.62
N LEU A 61 0.61 -19.35 -19.04
CA LEU A 61 0.86 -18.83 -20.38
C LEU A 61 2.37 -18.73 -20.68
N ARG A 62 3.18 -18.23 -19.74
CA ARG A 62 4.64 -18.15 -19.93
C ARG A 62 5.28 -19.53 -20.10
N LYS A 63 4.76 -20.55 -19.40
CA LYS A 63 5.26 -21.92 -19.50
C LYS A 63 4.83 -22.62 -20.80
N SER A 64 3.59 -22.41 -21.22
CA SER A 64 2.96 -23.19 -22.29
C SER A 64 2.98 -22.50 -23.65
N GLY A 65 2.96 -21.17 -23.69
CA GLY A 65 2.87 -20.38 -24.93
C GLY A 65 1.53 -20.47 -25.68
N LEU A 66 0.56 -21.26 -25.20
CA LEU A 66 -0.66 -21.57 -25.96
C LEU A 66 -1.65 -20.39 -26.02
N GLU A 67 -2.32 -20.26 -27.16
CA GLU A 67 -3.33 -19.21 -27.39
C GLU A 67 -4.52 -19.31 -26.42
N VAL A 68 -4.95 -20.52 -26.06
CA VAL A 68 -6.02 -20.73 -25.08
C VAL A 68 -5.70 -20.01 -23.76
N HIS A 69 -4.46 -20.07 -23.28
CA HIS A 69 -4.07 -19.38 -22.05
C HIS A 69 -3.99 -17.86 -22.22
N ARG A 70 -3.69 -17.36 -23.42
CA ARG A 70 -3.79 -15.92 -23.73
C ARG A 70 -5.24 -15.45 -23.65
N GLN A 71 -6.18 -16.22 -24.20
CA GLN A 71 -7.61 -15.92 -24.14
C GLN A 71 -8.13 -15.97 -22.70
N MET A 72 -7.75 -17.00 -21.92
CA MET A 72 -8.05 -17.09 -20.49
C MET A 72 -7.52 -15.88 -19.72
N LEU A 73 -6.30 -15.42 -20.01
CA LEU A 73 -5.71 -14.25 -19.37
C LEU A 73 -6.49 -12.98 -19.72
N LYS A 74 -6.87 -12.81 -20.99
CA LYS A 74 -7.68 -11.67 -21.44
C LYS A 74 -9.05 -11.64 -20.74
N ALA A 75 -9.70 -12.79 -20.61
CA ALA A 75 -10.95 -12.92 -19.87
C ALA A 75 -10.76 -12.58 -18.38
N GLN A 76 -9.75 -13.17 -17.72
CA GLN A 76 -9.51 -12.93 -16.30
C GLN A 76 -9.12 -11.48 -15.99
N ARG A 77 -8.45 -10.77 -16.92
CA ARG A 77 -8.18 -9.33 -16.78
C ARG A 77 -9.48 -8.53 -16.67
N LYS A 78 -10.46 -8.81 -17.53
CA LYS A 78 -11.77 -8.15 -17.49
C LYS A 78 -12.50 -8.42 -16.17
N VAL A 79 -12.48 -9.67 -15.69
CA VAL A 79 -13.08 -10.03 -14.40
C VAL A 79 -12.49 -9.18 -13.27
N VAL A 80 -11.16 -9.08 -13.18
CA VAL A 80 -10.51 -8.30 -12.12
C VAL A 80 -10.84 -6.81 -12.21
N VAL A 81 -10.85 -6.24 -13.42
CA VAL A 81 -11.20 -4.82 -13.64
C VAL A 81 -12.64 -4.56 -13.17
N ASN A 82 -13.60 -5.36 -13.67
CA ASN A 82 -15.00 -5.21 -13.30
C ASN A 82 -15.23 -5.37 -11.79
N MET A 83 -14.55 -6.31 -11.13
CA MET A 83 -14.67 -6.49 -9.68
C MET A 83 -14.14 -5.27 -8.90
N ILE A 84 -13.05 -4.66 -9.36
CA ILE A 84 -12.49 -3.46 -8.73
C ILE A 84 -13.42 -2.27 -8.96
N ASP A 85 -13.90 -2.08 -10.18
CA ASP A 85 -14.78 -0.96 -10.53
C ASP A 85 -16.10 -1.04 -9.76
N GLN A 86 -16.66 -2.25 -9.64
CA GLN A 86 -17.86 -2.50 -8.85
C GLN A 86 -17.60 -2.23 -7.36
N ALA A 87 -16.55 -2.80 -6.77
CA ALA A 87 -16.26 -2.61 -5.35
C ALA A 87 -15.97 -1.13 -4.99
N LYS A 88 -15.29 -0.40 -5.87
CA LYS A 88 -15.10 1.05 -5.70
C LYS A 88 -16.43 1.80 -5.79
N SER A 89 -17.27 1.46 -6.78
CA SER A 89 -18.59 2.08 -6.95
C SER A 89 -19.51 1.81 -5.76
N ASP A 90 -19.48 0.60 -5.22
CA ASP A 90 -20.24 0.20 -4.04
C ASP A 90 -19.77 0.97 -2.82
N TYR A 91 -18.45 1.03 -2.56
CA TYR A 91 -17.90 1.81 -1.47
C TYR A 91 -18.27 3.30 -1.54
N ILE A 92 -18.24 3.91 -2.73
CA ILE A 92 -18.65 5.31 -2.91
C ILE A 92 -20.14 5.48 -2.69
N ARG A 93 -20.97 4.56 -3.21
CA ARG A 93 -22.40 4.59 -2.99
C ARG A 93 -22.72 4.50 -1.49
N ASP A 94 -22.10 3.55 -0.81
CA ASP A 94 -22.31 3.27 0.61
C ASP A 94 -21.87 4.46 1.47
N SER A 95 -20.67 5.01 1.21
CA SER A 95 -20.19 6.21 1.91
C SER A 95 -21.09 7.43 1.69
N ILE A 96 -21.58 7.69 0.47
CA ILE A 96 -22.54 8.78 0.21
C ILE A 96 -23.86 8.54 0.96
N THR A 97 -24.34 7.29 1.03
CA THR A 97 -25.58 6.97 1.74
C THR A 97 -25.46 7.05 3.26
N GLU A 98 -24.31 6.66 3.82
CA GLU A 98 -24.01 6.77 5.25
C GLU A 98 -23.79 8.23 5.66
N GLU A 99 -23.13 9.02 4.81
CA GLU A 99 -22.78 10.41 5.10
C GLU A 99 -23.96 11.40 4.94
N LYS A 100 -25.07 10.97 4.31
CA LYS A 100 -26.35 11.69 4.36
C LYS A 100 -26.92 11.92 5.78
N TYR A 101 -26.34 11.29 6.80
CA TYR A 101 -26.75 11.44 8.21
C TYR A 101 -25.74 12.19 9.11
N ASN A 102 -24.63 12.73 8.58
CA ASN A 102 -23.65 13.49 9.37
C ASN A 102 -23.45 14.91 8.82
N ILE A 103 -24.43 15.78 9.07
CA ILE A 103 -24.28 17.23 8.89
C ILE A 103 -23.53 17.76 10.11
N ASP A 104 -22.27 18.21 9.92
CA ASP A 104 -21.51 18.93 10.96
C ASP A 104 -22.18 20.29 11.23
N GLU A 105 -22.11 20.80 12.47
CA GLU A 105 -22.82 22.01 12.97
C GLU A 105 -22.49 23.30 12.17
N ARG A 106 -21.52 23.22 11.25
CA ARG A 106 -21.02 24.30 10.38
C ARG A 106 -21.48 24.21 8.91
N GLY A 107 -22.30 23.22 8.54
CA GLY A 107 -22.93 23.14 7.22
C GLY A 107 -21.99 22.87 6.04
N GLN A 108 -20.83 22.24 6.27
CA GLN A 108 -19.91 21.83 5.21
C GLN A 108 -20.11 20.35 4.86
N ASP A 109 -20.45 20.06 3.61
CA ASP A 109 -20.64 18.71 3.07
C ASP A 109 -19.29 18.01 2.86
N LYS A 110 -19.08 16.86 3.53
CA LYS A 110 -17.83 16.08 3.49
C LYS A 110 -17.78 15.06 2.36
N GLY A 111 -18.87 14.87 1.59
CA GLY A 111 -18.98 13.84 0.56
C GLY A 111 -17.94 13.93 -0.58
N TYR A 112 -17.29 15.07 -0.76
CA TYR A 112 -16.29 15.30 -1.81
C TYR A 112 -14.94 14.58 -1.56
N LEU A 113 -14.62 14.22 -0.32
CA LEU A 113 -13.33 13.63 0.02
C LEU A 113 -13.17 12.20 -0.54
N ALA A 114 -14.22 11.36 -0.43
CA ALA A 114 -14.22 10.00 -0.98
C ALA A 114 -14.11 10.00 -2.52
N LEU A 115 -14.74 10.97 -3.17
CA LEU A 115 -14.73 11.13 -4.62
C LEU A 115 -13.38 11.61 -5.15
N PHE A 116 -12.68 12.47 -4.39
CA PHE A 116 -11.31 12.90 -4.69
C PHE A 116 -10.28 11.77 -4.58
N GLU A 117 -10.39 10.92 -3.56
CA GLU A 117 -9.54 9.73 -3.42
C GLU A 117 -9.76 8.72 -4.57
N TYR A 118 -11.00 8.53 -5.00
CA TYR A 118 -11.33 7.69 -6.15
C TYR A 118 -10.68 8.17 -7.45
N LEU A 119 -10.75 9.47 -7.74
CA LEU A 119 -10.17 10.05 -8.96
C LEU A 119 -8.64 9.98 -8.98
N ASN A 120 -7.98 10.17 -7.83
CA ASN A 120 -6.52 10.00 -7.72
C ASN A 120 -6.07 8.54 -7.92
N ASP A 121 -6.92 7.58 -7.55
CA ASP A 121 -6.67 6.14 -7.68
C ASP A 121 -7.01 5.55 -9.06
N MET A 122 -7.58 6.34 -9.98
CA MET A 122 -7.86 5.95 -11.38
C MET A 122 -6.68 6.21 -12.32
N ASN A 123 -5.61 6.86 -11.83
CA ASN A 123 -4.45 7.29 -12.64
C ASN A 123 -3.22 6.36 -12.52
N TYR A 124 -3.39 5.12 -12.06
CA TYR A 124 -2.33 4.11 -11.90
C TYR A 124 -2.66 2.77 -12.57
#